data_AF-A0A2E0F4U0-F1
#
_entry.id   AF-A0A2E0F4U0-F1
#
_cell.length_a   1.000
_cell.length_b   1.000
_cell.length_c   1.000
_cell.angle_alpha   90.00
_cell.angle_beta   90.00
_cell.angle_gamma   90.00
#
_symmetry.space_group_name_H-M   'P 1'
#
loop_
_entity.id
_entity.type
_entity.pdbx_description
1 polymer ?
#
loop_
_entity_poly.entity_id
_entity_poly.type
_entity_poly.pdbx_seq_one_letter_code
_entity_poly.pdbx_strand_id
1 'polypeptide(L)'
;MTNKITDLDNLKGIRISVKSLYLNKTFFGKKIKYRFKNIITIYNVGKNTVQIISKHKKVFDLKGVKYISGLIKNKPILKPGSKLRLELNYSMRSKIASIIGYFSIICLNTSTKCKAYIPTIKLSPPETLN
;
A
#
# COMPACT_ATOMS: atom_id res chain seq x y z
N MET A 1 -15.45 0.45 7.92
CA MET A 1 -13.98 0.22 7.99
C MET A 1 -13.69 -1.07 7.25
N THR A 2 -13.15 -1.01 6.02
CA THR A 2 -12.95 -2.21 5.20
C THR A 2 -11.57 -2.80 5.47
N ASN A 3 -11.54 -3.92 6.20
CA ASN A 3 -10.34 -4.75 6.36
C ASN A 3 -10.30 -5.72 5.18
N LYS A 4 -9.44 -5.48 4.19
CA LYS A 4 -9.25 -6.46 3.11
C LYS A 4 -7.93 -7.18 3.32
N ILE A 5 -8.03 -8.41 3.80
CA ILE A 5 -6.93 -9.37 3.83
C ILE A 5 -6.94 -10.02 2.45
N THR A 6 -5.84 -9.89 1.72
CA THR A 6 -5.64 -10.68 0.50
C THR A 6 -4.43 -11.52 0.83
N ASP A 7 -4.66 -12.80 1.18
CA ASP A 7 -3.62 -13.80 1.08
C ASP A 7 -3.41 -14.00 -0.42
N LEU A 8 -2.42 -13.29 -0.96
CA LEU A 8 -1.98 -13.51 -2.32
C LEU A 8 -0.98 -14.66 -2.23
N ASP A 9 -1.36 -15.83 -2.73
CA ASP A 9 -0.62 -17.11 -2.75
C ASP A 9 0.69 -17.08 -3.55
N ASN A 10 1.41 -15.97 -3.57
CA ASN A 10 2.54 -15.77 -4.46
C ASN A 10 3.78 -15.17 -3.79
N LEU A 11 3.97 -15.33 -2.49
CA LEU A 11 5.22 -14.94 -1.86
C LEU A 11 5.69 -15.90 -0.79
N LYS A 12 7.02 -16.01 -0.72
CA LYS A 12 7.90 -16.66 0.27
C LYS A 12 7.59 -16.25 1.73
N GLY A 13 6.36 -16.43 2.18
CA GLY A 13 5.85 -16.06 3.48
C GLY A 13 5.74 -14.56 3.75
N ILE A 14 5.35 -13.74 2.77
CA ILE A 14 5.05 -12.32 3.01
C ILE A 14 3.57 -12.06 2.81
N ARG A 15 2.90 -11.61 3.87
CA ARG A 15 1.48 -11.24 3.87
C ARG A 15 1.33 -9.75 4.03
N ILE A 16 0.48 -9.12 3.21
CA ILE A 16 0.22 -7.68 3.28
C ILE A 16 -1.25 -7.45 3.58
N SER A 17 -1.52 -6.67 4.63
CA SER A 17 -2.86 -6.15 4.92
C SER A 17 -2.92 -4.66 4.66
N VAL A 18 -4.07 -4.19 4.19
CA VAL A 18 -4.33 -2.76 4.00
C VAL A 18 -5.61 -2.37 4.69
N LYS A 19 -5.55 -1.25 5.41
CA LYS A 19 -6.69 -0.56 5.99
C LYS A 19 -6.76 0.84 5.40
N SER A 20 -7.86 1.14 4.72
CA SER A 20 -8.11 2.46 4.15
C SER A 20 -9.16 3.22 4.95
N LEU A 21 -8.91 4.50 5.18
CA LEU A 21 -9.80 5.40 5.90
C LEU A 21 -9.94 6.72 5.13
N TYR A 22 -11.18 7.10 4.83
CA TYR A 22 -11.49 8.46 4.43
C TYR A 22 -11.42 9.37 5.65
N LEU A 23 -10.69 10.49 5.55
CA LEU A 23 -10.55 11.46 6.65
C LEU A 23 -11.58 12.58 6.50
N ASN A 24 -11.44 13.38 5.44
CA ASN A 24 -12.31 14.51 5.13
C ASN A 24 -12.08 14.99 3.69
N LYS A 25 -12.88 15.98 3.26
CA LYS A 25 -12.64 16.77 2.07
C LYS A 25 -12.30 18.20 2.48
N THR A 26 -11.36 18.82 1.78
CA THR A 26 -11.02 20.23 1.96
C THR A 26 -11.29 21.00 0.68
N PHE A 27 -11.75 22.25 0.84
CA PHE A 27 -12.02 23.17 -0.25
C PHE A 27 -10.89 24.19 -0.33
N PHE A 28 -10.34 24.39 -1.53
CA PHE A 28 -9.40 25.45 -1.85
C PHE A 28 -9.97 26.22 -3.04
N GLY A 29 -10.77 27.24 -2.75
CA GLY A 29 -11.64 27.90 -3.73
C GLY A 29 -12.60 26.89 -4.37
N LYS A 30 -12.64 26.85 -5.72
CA LYS A 30 -13.46 25.90 -6.49
C LYS A 30 -12.89 24.47 -6.55
N LYS A 31 -11.74 24.19 -5.93
CA LYS A 31 -11.07 22.87 -5.99
C LYS A 31 -11.33 22.08 -4.71
N ILE A 32 -11.80 20.84 -4.87
CA ILE A 32 -11.99 19.88 -3.77
C ILE A 32 -10.78 18.94 -3.71
N LYS A 33 -10.30 18.64 -2.50
CA LYS A 33 -9.32 17.59 -2.23
C LYS A 33 -9.89 16.59 -1.22
N TYR A 34 -9.83 15.31 -1.56
CA TYR A 34 -10.25 14.20 -0.71
C TYR A 34 -9.02 13.62 0.00
N ARG A 35 -9.05 13.55 1.33
CA ARG A 35 -7.95 13.04 2.14
C ARG A 35 -8.23 11.62 2.62
N PHE A 36 -7.27 10.75 2.40
CA PHE A 36 -7.33 9.35 2.81
C PHE A 36 -6.08 8.98 3.60
N LYS A 37 -6.27 8.22 4.68
CA LYS A 37 -5.19 7.57 5.42
C LYS A 37 -5.23 6.08 5.12
N ASN A 38 -4.07 5.53 4.76
CA ASN A 38 -3.91 4.11 4.52
C ASN A 38 -2.86 3.56 5.46
N ILE A 39 -3.19 2.47 6.15
CA ILE A 39 -2.27 1.74 7.00
C ILE A 39 -1.98 0.42 6.27
N ILE A 40 -0.73 0.26 5.85
CA ILE A 40 -0.24 -0.96 5.23
C ILE A 40 0.57 -1.70 6.28
N THR A 41 0.21 -2.95 6.57
CA THR A 41 0.99 -3.81 7.47
C THR A 41 1.53 -4.98 6.68
N ILE A 42 2.86 -5.11 6.67
CA ILE A 42 3.61 -6.17 6.00
C ILE A 42 4.06 -7.14 7.10
N TYR A 43 3.65 -8.39 6.98
CA TYR A 43 3.98 -9.46 7.91
C TYR A 43 4.95 -10.41 7.22
N ASN A 44 6.03 -10.75 7.91
CA ASN A 44 6.87 -11.86 7.52
C ASN A 44 6.41 -13.12 8.26
N VAL A 45 5.59 -13.92 7.58
CA VAL A 45 5.11 -15.24 8.05
C VAL A 45 6.00 -16.37 7.51
N GLY A 46 7.05 -16.05 6.77
CA GLY A 46 8.01 -17.01 6.22
C GLY A 46 9.16 -17.30 7.16
N LYS A 47 10.06 -18.18 6.70
CA LYS A 47 11.25 -18.63 7.44
C LYS A 47 12.48 -17.75 7.19
N ASN A 48 12.46 -16.92 6.14
CA ASN A 48 13.63 -16.16 5.71
C ASN A 48 13.53 -14.72 6.19
N THR A 49 14.67 -14.13 6.54
CA THR A 49 14.73 -12.69 6.82
C THR A 49 14.68 -11.94 5.49
N VAL A 50 13.80 -10.93 5.40
CA VAL A 50 13.62 -10.13 4.19
C VAL A 50 13.96 -8.68 4.44
N GLN A 51 14.41 -7.99 3.39
CA GLN A 51 14.62 -6.54 3.41
C GLN A 51 13.76 -5.88 2.34
N ILE A 52 13.06 -4.81 2.71
CA ILE A 52 12.23 -4.03 1.79
C ILE A 52 13.07 -2.94 1.14
N ILE A 53 13.17 -2.93 -0.19
CA ILE A 53 14.10 -2.07 -0.92
C ILE A 53 13.40 -0.85 -1.53
N SER A 54 12.29 -1.08 -2.22
CA SER A 54 11.56 -0.04 -2.95
C SER A 54 10.06 -0.29 -2.94
N LYS A 55 9.30 0.75 -3.25
CA LYS A 55 7.86 0.70 -3.47
C LYS A 55 7.53 1.13 -4.90
N HIS A 56 6.55 0.47 -5.48
CA HIS A 56 6.01 0.78 -6.80
C HIS A 56 4.50 0.80 -6.69
N LYS A 57 3.85 1.86 -7.17
CA LYS A 57 2.40 1.96 -7.20
C LYS A 57 1.90 2.62 -8.47
N LYS A 58 0.74 2.16 -8.90
CA LYS A 58 -0.06 2.72 -9.97
C LYS A 58 -1.37 3.22 -9.36
N VAL A 59 -1.61 4.52 -9.51
CA VAL A 59 -2.81 5.21 -9.00
C VAL A 59 -3.74 5.45 -10.18
N PHE A 60 -4.93 4.91 -10.09
CA PHE A 60 -6.04 5.15 -11.01
C PHE A 60 -6.99 6.15 -10.38
N ASP A 61 -7.21 7.26 -11.04
CA ASP A 61 -8.14 8.32 -10.67
C ASP A 61 -8.99 8.63 -11.91
N LEU A 62 -10.18 9.22 -11.74
CA LEU A 62 -11.01 9.75 -12.84
C LEU A 62 -10.24 10.70 -13.77
N LYS A 63 -9.17 11.34 -13.30
CA LYS A 63 -8.31 12.23 -14.11
C LYS A 63 -7.20 11.50 -14.87
N GLY A 64 -7.15 10.17 -14.79
CA GLY A 64 -6.16 9.34 -15.46
C GLY A 64 -5.26 8.56 -14.50
N VAL A 65 -4.18 8.03 -15.05
CA VAL A 65 -3.29 7.06 -14.39
C VAL A 65 -1.95 7.68 -14.05
N LYS A 66 -1.44 7.40 -12.84
CA LYS A 66 -0.12 7.84 -12.40
C LYS A 66 0.72 6.68 -11.89
N TYR A 67 1.96 6.60 -12.34
CA TYR A 67 2.95 5.65 -11.86
C TYR A 67 3.90 6.36 -10.89
N ILE A 68 4.08 5.78 -9.70
CA ILE A 68 4.92 6.35 -8.66
C ILE A 68 5.81 5.24 -8.11
N SER A 69 7.11 5.39 -8.30
CA SER A 69 8.14 4.50 -7.76
C SER A 69 9.02 5.27 -6.78
N GLY A 70 9.59 4.58 -5.80
CA GLY A 70 10.55 5.21 -4.90
C GLY A 70 11.30 4.23 -4.02
N LEU A 71 12.51 4.59 -3.65
CA LEU A 71 13.31 3.85 -2.67
C LEU A 71 12.73 4.04 -1.26
N ILE A 72 12.85 3.01 -0.43
CA ILE A 72 12.55 3.11 1.00
C ILE A 72 13.84 3.50 1.71
N LYS A 73 13.88 4.69 2.32
CA LYS A 73 15.10 5.26 2.94
C LYS A 73 15.83 4.28 3.87
N ASN A 74 15.12 3.76 4.87
CA ASN A 74 15.72 2.93 5.91
C ASN A 74 15.83 1.44 5.53
N LYS A 75 15.37 1.07 4.32
CA LYS A 75 15.30 -0.31 3.80
C LYS A 75 15.09 -1.36 4.92
N PRO A 76 13.92 -1.33 5.61
CA PRO A 76 13.73 -2.07 6.85
C PRO A 76 13.86 -3.58 6.63
N ILE A 77 14.47 -4.24 7.61
CA ILE A 77 14.65 -5.69 7.67
C ILE A 77 13.53 -6.29 8.53
N LEU A 78 12.82 -7.28 8.00
CA LEU A 78 11.79 -8.04 8.71
C LEU A 78 12.28 -9.47 8.92
N LYS A 79 12.52 -9.83 10.18
CA LYS A 79 12.77 -11.21 10.59
C LYS A 79 11.48 -12.05 10.52
N PRO A 80 11.59 -13.39 10.44
CA PRO A 80 10.44 -14.29 10.61
C PRO A 80 9.57 -13.90 11.84
N GLY A 81 8.26 -13.91 11.67
CA GLY A 81 7.29 -13.51 12.71
C GLY A 81 7.15 -12.00 12.93
N SER A 82 8.02 -11.17 12.35
CA SER A 82 7.98 -9.71 12.53
C SER A 82 7.01 -9.04 11.57
N LYS A 83 6.57 -7.82 11.93
CA LYS A 83 5.72 -6.98 11.09
C LYS A 83 6.23 -5.55 10.99
N LEU A 84 6.01 -4.94 9.84
CA LEU A 84 6.24 -3.52 9.61
C LEU A 84 4.91 -2.83 9.31
N ARG A 85 4.62 -1.75 10.04
CA ARG A 85 3.45 -0.90 9.81
C ARG A 85 3.87 0.41 9.16
N LEU A 86 3.24 0.75 8.05
CA LEU A 86 3.47 1.97 7.28
C LEU A 86 2.17 2.77 7.18
N GLU A 87 2.24 4.05 7.50
CA GLU A 87 1.12 4.98 7.33
C GLU A 87 1.34 5.88 6.12
N LEU A 88 0.37 5.90 5.21
CA LEU A 88 0.42 6.65 3.96
C LEU A 88 -0.81 7.54 3.84
N ASN A 89 -0.57 8.84 3.71
CA ASN A 89 -1.61 9.83 3.47
C ASN A 89 -1.70 10.16 1.98
N TYR A 90 -2.92 10.17 1.44
CA TYR A 90 -3.20 10.51 0.05
C TYR A 90 -4.17 11.69 0.01
N SER A 91 -3.84 12.68 -0.82
CA SER A 91 -4.73 13.81 -1.13
C SER A 91 -5.10 13.75 -2.61
N MET A 92 -6.31 13.31 -2.90
CA MET A 92 -6.80 13.07 -4.26
C MET A 92 -7.71 14.20 -4.72
N ARG A 93 -7.71 14.50 -6.03
CA ARG A 93 -8.63 15.49 -6.61
C ARG A 93 -9.99 14.87 -6.94
N SER A 94 -10.03 13.56 -7.18
CA SER A 94 -11.27 12.85 -7.46
C SER A 94 -11.79 12.15 -6.22
N LYS A 95 -13.12 12.02 -6.18
CA LYS A 95 -13.87 11.37 -5.10
C LYS A 95 -13.55 9.88 -5.01
N ILE A 96 -13.33 9.23 -6.15
CA ILE A 96 -13.01 7.81 -6.27
C ILE A 96 -11.63 7.64 -6.92
N ALA A 97 -10.81 6.78 -6.33
CA ALA A 97 -9.55 6.33 -6.91
C ALA A 97 -9.23 4.90 -6.46
N SER A 98 -8.36 4.21 -7.21
CA SER A 98 -7.83 2.90 -6.83
C SER A 98 -6.31 2.91 -6.92
N ILE A 99 -5.64 2.20 -6.02
CA ILE A 99 -4.18 2.06 -6.03
C ILE A 99 -3.85 0.58 -6.05
N ILE A 100 -3.02 0.19 -7.02
CA ILE A 100 -2.36 -1.11 -7.04
C ILE A 100 -0.86 -0.90 -6.92
N GLY A 101 -0.14 -1.85 -6.34
CA GLY A 101 1.30 -1.72 -6.18
C GLY A 101 1.95 -2.95 -5.59
N TYR A 102 3.25 -2.85 -5.42
CA TYR A 102 4.06 -3.87 -4.76
C TYR A 102 5.29 -3.23 -4.10
N PHE A 103 5.84 -3.94 -3.12
CA PHE A 103 7.18 -3.69 -2.59
C PHE A 103 8.18 -4.63 -3.23
N SER A 104 9.33 -4.11 -3.63
CA SER A 104 10.46 -4.96 -4.00
C SER A 104 11.17 -5.37 -2.72
N ILE A 105 11.30 -6.68 -2.52
CA ILE A 105 11.95 -7.27 -1.36
C ILE A 105 13.13 -8.14 -1.80
N ILE A 106 14.13 -8.28 -0.93
CA ILE A 106 15.21 -9.23 -1.09
C ILE A 106 15.24 -10.18 0.12
N CYS A 107 15.37 -11.47 -0.12
CA CYS A 107 15.58 -12.46 0.93
C CYS A 107 17.08 -12.51 1.24
N LEU A 108 17.49 -12.17 2.46
CA LEU A 108 18.91 -12.06 2.80
C LEU A 108 19.64 -13.42 2.77
N ASN A 109 18.94 -14.50 3.12
CA ASN A 109 19.51 -15.86 3.15
C ASN A 109 19.81 -16.43 1.76
N THR A 110 19.13 -15.95 0.70
CA THR A 110 19.21 -16.54 -0.66
C THR A 110 19.58 -15.51 -1.72
N SER A 111 19.74 -14.24 -1.33
CA SER A 111 19.91 -13.09 -2.22
C SER A 111 18.84 -12.94 -3.32
N THR A 112 17.70 -13.62 -3.16
CA THR A 112 16.63 -13.61 -4.17
C THR A 112 15.74 -12.39 -4.02
N LYS A 113 15.45 -11.73 -5.14
CA LYS A 113 14.51 -10.59 -5.20
C LYS A 113 13.10 -11.09 -5.52
N CYS A 114 12.10 -10.58 -4.81
CA CYS A 114 10.69 -10.89 -5.04
C CYS A 114 9.84 -9.63 -4.96
N LYS A 115 8.62 -9.67 -5.52
CA LYS A 115 7.66 -8.57 -5.46
C LYS A 115 6.57 -8.93 -4.47
N ALA A 116 6.41 -8.16 -3.40
CA ALA A 116 5.31 -8.31 -2.44
C ALA A 116 4.14 -7.41 -2.84
N TYR A 117 3.13 -8.00 -3.46
CA TYR A 117 1.99 -7.27 -4.00
C TYR A 117 1.07 -6.75 -2.89
N ILE A 118 0.66 -5.50 -3.04
CA ILE A 118 -0.22 -4.82 -2.11
C ILE A 118 -1.67 -5.08 -2.57
N PRO A 119 -2.57 -5.52 -1.67
CA PRO A 119 -4.01 -5.53 -1.91
C PRO A 119 -4.49 -4.24 -2.57
N THR A 120 -5.39 -4.33 -3.56
CA THR A 120 -5.93 -3.14 -4.23
C THR A 120 -6.58 -2.23 -3.20
N ILE A 121 -6.08 -1.00 -3.12
CA ILE A 121 -6.55 0.02 -2.20
C ILE A 121 -7.63 0.82 -2.91
N LYS A 122 -8.89 0.70 -2.46
CA LYS A 122 -9.99 1.54 -2.94
C LYS A 122 -10.08 2.78 -2.07
N LEU A 123 -10.05 3.95 -2.70
CA LEU A 123 -10.19 5.25 -2.05
C LEU A 123 -11.55 5.84 -2.45
N SER A 124 -12.51 5.78 -1.53
CA SER A 124 -13.83 6.39 -1.71
C SER A 124 -14.38 6.84 -0.35
N PRO A 125 -15.08 7.99 -0.27
CA PRO A 125 -15.90 8.33 0.89
C PRO A 125 -16.96 7.25 1.15
N PRO A 126 -17.37 7.03 2.41
CA PRO A 126 -18.40 6.03 2.76
C PRO A 126 -19.69 6.21 1.96
N GLU A 127 -20.12 7.46 1.77
CA GLU A 127 -21.33 7.89 1.03
C GLU A 127 -21.33 7.54 -0.47
N THR A 128 -20.28 6.90 -1.00
CA THR A 128 -20.13 6.66 -2.45
C THR A 128 -20.49 5.23 -2.84
N LEU A 129 -20.70 4.34 -1.87
CA LEU A 129 -21.06 2.94 -2.08
C LEU A 129 -22.51 2.75 -1.63
N ASN A 130 -23.46 3.16 -2.46
CA ASN A 130 -24.86 2.75 -2.39
C ASN A 130 -25.14 1.78 -3.55
#